data_AF-A0A7I7MUK3-F1
#
_entry.id   AF-A0A7I7MUK3-F1
#
_cell.length_a   1.000
_cell.length_b   1.000
_cell.length_c   1.000
_cell.angle_alpha   90.00
_cell.angle_beta   90.00
_cell.angle_gamma   90.00
#
_symmetry.space_group_name_H-M   'P 1'
#
loop_
_entity.id
_entity.type
_entity.pdbx_description
1 polymer ?
#
loop_
_entity_poly.entity_id
_entity_poly.type
_entity_poly.pdbx_seq_one_letter_code
_entity_poly.pdbx_strand_id
1 'polypeptide(L)'
;MSEHPYSEAATAARQALLARQQGTVADADRVLAEVLAGAHAAMRDSVRRLDAIAAEIDRAVADQDQLAADTPMGAREFHRFLVAKQREIAAIVADAREFAHANSGVLERLRTRYAEPVS
;
A
#
# COMPACT_ATOMS: atom_id res chain seq x y z
N MET A 1 -44.93 17.01 -39.51
CA MET A 1 -43.95 15.94 -39.23
C MET A 1 -42.58 16.59 -39.07
N SER A 2 -42.27 17.03 -37.84
CA SER A 2 -41.02 17.75 -37.55
C SER A 2 -40.51 17.47 -36.12
N GLU A 3 -40.55 16.22 -35.66
CA GLU A 3 -40.11 15.84 -34.30
C GLU A 3 -38.91 14.88 -34.23
N HIS A 4 -38.39 14.39 -35.36
CA HIS A 4 -37.35 13.35 -35.37
C HIS A 4 -35.89 13.80 -35.12
N PRO A 5 -35.38 14.92 -35.69
CA PRO A 5 -33.96 15.27 -35.55
C PRO A 5 -33.57 15.76 -34.14
N TYR A 6 -34.52 16.34 -33.39
CA TYR A 6 -34.27 16.79 -32.01
C TYR A 6 -34.20 15.60 -31.03
N SER A 7 -34.97 14.54 -31.29
CA SER A 7 -34.95 13.31 -30.50
C SER A 7 -33.66 12.51 -30.71
N GLU A 8 -33.20 12.37 -31.95
CA GLU A 8 -31.93 11.69 -32.27
C GLU A 8 -30.73 12.41 -31.62
N ALA A 9 -30.66 13.74 -31.73
CA ALA A 9 -29.62 14.54 -31.09
C ALA A 9 -29.64 14.39 -29.55
N ALA A 10 -30.83 14.38 -28.93
CA ALA A 10 -30.98 14.16 -27.49
C ALA A 10 -30.53 12.75 -27.06
N THR A 11 -30.85 11.72 -27.85
CA THR A 11 -30.38 10.35 -27.58
C THR A 11 -28.87 10.20 -27.72
N ALA A 12 -28.26 10.80 -28.76
CA ALA A 12 -26.82 10.78 -28.96
C ALA A 12 -26.07 11.52 -27.84
N ALA A 13 -26.60 12.67 -27.38
CA ALA A 13 -26.05 13.40 -26.25
C ALA A 13 -26.08 12.55 -24.96
N ARG A 14 -27.19 11.85 -24.71
CA ARG A 14 -27.31 10.96 -23.55
C ARG A 14 -26.39 9.75 -23.62
N GLN A 15 -26.23 9.14 -24.80
CA GLN A 15 -25.28 8.05 -25.02
C GLN A 15 -23.83 8.50 -24.80
N ALA A 16 -23.47 9.70 -25.28
CA ALA A 16 -22.14 10.26 -25.07
C ALA A 16 -21.85 10.53 -23.57
N LEU A 17 -22.84 11.02 -22.82
CA LEU A 17 -22.73 11.20 -21.37
C LEU A 17 -22.52 9.86 -20.65
N LEU A 18 -23.31 8.84 -20.99
CA LEU A 18 -23.18 7.50 -20.41
C LEU A 18 -21.84 6.86 -20.74
N ALA A 19 -21.36 6.98 -21.99
CA ALA A 19 -20.06 6.44 -22.40
C ALA A 19 -18.90 7.13 -21.65
N ARG A 20 -18.97 8.46 -21.48
CA ARG A 20 -18.00 9.21 -20.67
C ARG A 20 -18.02 8.75 -19.22
N GLN A 21 -19.20 8.55 -18.65
CA GLN A 21 -19.35 8.08 -17.28
C GLN A 21 -18.76 6.68 -17.09
N GLN A 22 -19.08 5.75 -17.99
CA GLN A 22 -18.52 4.39 -17.95
C GLN A 22 -17.00 4.42 -18.06
N GLY A 23 -16.44 5.30 -18.89
CA GLY A 23 -15.00 5.54 -18.96
C GLY A 23 -14.40 6.01 -17.63
N THR A 24 -15.01 7.02 -17.00
CA THR A 24 -14.56 7.56 -15.71
C THR A 24 -14.60 6.50 -14.60
N VAL A 25 -15.64 5.68 -14.55
CA VAL A 25 -15.77 4.59 -13.56
C VAL A 25 -14.74 3.50 -13.82
N ALA A 26 -14.54 3.08 -15.07
CA ALA A 26 -13.54 2.08 -15.43
C ALA A 26 -12.11 2.54 -15.08
N ASP A 27 -11.80 3.82 -15.29
CA ASP A 27 -10.52 4.39 -14.86
C ASP A 27 -10.38 4.44 -13.33
N ALA A 28 -11.44 4.76 -12.60
CA ALA A 28 -11.44 4.73 -11.14
C ALA A 28 -11.20 3.32 -10.60
N ASP A 29 -11.87 2.31 -11.18
CA ASP A 29 -11.71 0.90 -10.81
C ASP A 29 -10.28 0.40 -11.07
N ARG A 30 -9.70 0.79 -12.22
CA ARG A 30 -8.31 0.45 -12.55
C ARG A 30 -7.33 1.03 -11.54
N VAL A 31 -7.46 2.33 -11.22
CA VAL A 31 -6.62 2.98 -10.20
C VAL A 31 -6.81 2.32 -8.83
N LEU A 32 -8.04 1.97 -8.45
CA LEU A 32 -8.31 1.25 -7.22
C LEU A 32 -7.58 -0.10 -7.16
N ALA A 33 -7.67 -0.89 -8.23
CA ALA A 33 -7.01 -2.19 -8.32
C ALA A 33 -5.48 -2.07 -8.24
N GLU A 34 -4.89 -1.09 -8.93
CA GLU A 34 -3.44 -0.82 -8.89
C GLU A 34 -2.98 -0.43 -7.48
N VAL A 35 -3.72 0.46 -6.81
CA VAL A 35 -3.42 0.89 -5.43
C VAL A 35 -3.51 -0.27 -4.45
N LEU A 36 -4.57 -1.10 -4.53
CA LEU A 36 -4.74 -2.26 -3.66
C LEU A 36 -3.66 -3.32 -3.89
N ALA A 37 -3.33 -3.61 -5.15
CA ALA A 37 -2.28 -4.57 -5.49
C ALA A 37 -0.91 -4.11 -5.00
N GLY A 38 -0.56 -2.84 -5.24
CA GLY A 38 0.66 -2.22 -4.71
C GLY A 38 0.67 -2.27 -3.18
N ALA A 39 -0.47 -2.02 -2.55
CA ALA A 39 -0.54 -2.01 -1.09
C ALA A 39 -0.34 -3.37 -0.44
N HIS A 40 -0.96 -4.38 -1.02
CA HIS A 40 -0.76 -5.75 -0.61
C HIS A 40 0.68 -6.20 -0.83
N ALA A 41 1.29 -5.85 -1.96
CA ALA A 41 2.69 -6.17 -2.25
C ALA A 41 3.66 -5.56 -1.23
N ALA A 42 3.51 -4.27 -0.92
CA ALA A 42 4.33 -3.58 0.07
C ALA A 42 4.18 -4.20 1.46
N MET A 43 2.95 -4.48 1.90
CA MET A 43 2.70 -5.10 3.21
C MET A 43 3.34 -6.49 3.32
N ARG A 44 3.23 -7.30 2.26
CA ARG A 44 3.88 -8.63 2.21
C ARG A 44 5.40 -8.53 2.27
N ASP A 45 5.99 -7.53 1.64
CA ASP A 45 7.43 -7.31 1.70
C ASP A 45 7.87 -6.89 3.11
N SER A 46 7.14 -5.97 3.76
CA SER A 46 7.39 -5.58 5.15
C SER A 46 7.35 -6.79 6.09
N VAL A 47 6.34 -7.66 5.97
CA VAL A 47 6.25 -8.89 6.78
C VAL A 47 7.44 -9.80 6.53
N ARG A 48 7.80 -10.05 5.27
CA ARG A 48 8.97 -10.88 4.92
C ARG A 48 10.26 -10.34 5.53
N ARG A 49 10.47 -9.03 5.50
CA ARG A 49 11.66 -8.38 6.07
C ARG A 49 11.69 -8.49 7.59
N LEU A 50 10.54 -8.36 8.26
CA LEU A 50 10.43 -8.58 9.71
C LEU A 50 10.71 -10.04 10.09
N ASP A 51 10.21 -11.00 9.32
CA ASP A 51 10.48 -12.43 9.53
C ASP A 51 11.97 -12.74 9.37
N ALA A 52 12.65 -12.11 8.41
CA ALA A 52 14.10 -12.26 8.23
C ALA A 52 14.87 -11.72 9.45
N ILE A 53 14.50 -10.54 9.97
CA ILE A 53 15.09 -9.99 11.19
C ILE A 53 14.85 -10.92 12.39
N ALA A 54 13.64 -11.47 12.54
CA ALA A 54 13.34 -12.42 13.60
C ALA A 54 14.24 -13.65 13.51
N ALA A 55 14.38 -14.25 12.32
CA ALA A 55 15.27 -15.39 12.11
C ALA A 55 16.75 -15.08 12.36
N GLU A 56 17.21 -13.86 12.07
CA GLU A 56 18.57 -13.41 12.40
C GLU A 56 18.77 -13.25 13.91
N ILE A 57 17.78 -12.72 14.63
CA ILE A 57 17.82 -12.61 16.09
C ILE A 57 17.82 -14.00 16.73
N ASP A 58 16.93 -14.90 16.30
CA ASP A 58 16.84 -16.26 16.83
C ASP A 58 18.15 -17.03 16.65
N ARG A 59 18.78 -16.91 15.48
CA ARG A 59 20.10 -17.49 15.23
C ARG A 59 21.16 -16.89 16.15
N ALA A 60 21.20 -15.57 16.29
CA ALA A 60 22.17 -14.91 17.16
C ALA A 60 21.97 -15.26 18.65
N VAL A 61 20.74 -15.52 19.08
CA VAL A 61 20.43 -16.02 20.43
C VAL A 61 20.90 -17.46 20.60
N ALA A 62 20.64 -18.33 19.62
CA ALA A 62 21.10 -19.73 19.66
C ALA A 62 22.64 -19.84 19.66
N ASP A 63 23.32 -18.90 19.00
CA ASP A 63 24.78 -18.85 18.91
C ASP A 63 25.42 -17.98 20.02
N GLN A 64 24.70 -17.63 21.10
CA GLN A 64 25.19 -16.74 22.17
C GLN A 64 26.52 -17.20 22.81
N ASP A 65 26.73 -18.52 22.89
CA ASP A 65 27.97 -19.11 23.40
C ASP A 65 29.16 -18.84 22.46
N GLN A 66 28.95 -18.75 21.13
CA GLN A 66 29.99 -18.35 20.17
C GLN A 66 30.25 -16.84 20.20
N LEU A 67 29.27 -16.04 20.60
CA LEU A 67 29.39 -14.59 20.79
C LEU A 67 30.11 -14.21 22.10
N ALA A 68 30.51 -15.19 22.92
CA ALA A 68 31.10 -14.98 24.24
C ALA A 68 30.28 -13.98 25.08
N ALA A 69 28.94 -14.10 25.03
CA ALA A 69 28.00 -13.16 25.66
C ALA A 69 28.11 -13.16 27.20
N ASP A 70 28.72 -14.19 27.77
CA ASP A 70 29.17 -14.34 29.15
C ASP A 70 30.37 -13.43 29.50
N THR A 71 31.02 -12.82 28.50
CA THR A 71 32.02 -11.78 28.69
C THR A 71 31.40 -10.37 28.58
N PRO A 72 31.90 -9.37 29.33
CA PRO A 72 31.44 -7.99 29.19
C PRO A 72 31.58 -7.41 27.78
N MET A 73 32.53 -7.92 26.98
CA MET A 73 32.74 -7.49 25.60
C MET A 73 31.69 -8.10 24.67
N GLY A 74 31.45 -9.41 24.75
CA GLY A 74 30.41 -10.09 23.96
C GLY A 74 29.01 -9.55 24.26
N ALA A 75 28.69 -9.27 25.52
CA ALA A 75 27.43 -8.64 25.90
C ALA A 75 27.23 -7.25 25.24
N ARG A 76 28.31 -6.46 25.10
CA ARG A 76 28.25 -5.15 24.42
C ARG A 76 28.09 -5.29 22.91
N GLU A 77 28.73 -6.27 22.27
CA GLU A 77 28.54 -6.54 20.84
C GLU A 77 27.09 -6.98 20.57
N PHE A 78 26.59 -7.92 21.36
CA PHE A 78 25.23 -8.42 21.23
C PHE A 78 24.20 -7.30 21.45
N HIS A 79 24.41 -6.43 22.45
CA HIS A 79 23.57 -5.26 22.65
C HIS A 79 23.57 -4.31 21.44
N ARG A 80 24.74 -4.03 20.84
CA ARG A 80 24.83 -3.20 19.63
C ARG A 80 24.11 -3.82 18.44
N PHE A 81 24.24 -5.14 18.27
CA PHE A 81 23.49 -5.89 17.27
C PHE A 81 21.97 -5.72 17.47
N LEU A 82 21.46 -5.93 18.68
CA LEU A 82 20.03 -5.77 18.98
C LEU A 82 19.53 -4.34 18.75
N VAL A 83 20.31 -3.33 19.11
CA VAL A 83 19.97 -1.92 18.84
C VAL A 83 19.91 -1.65 17.33
N ALA A 84 20.82 -2.23 16.54
CA ALA A 84 20.76 -2.14 15.09
C ALA A 84 19.47 -2.78 14.54
N LYS A 85 19.12 -3.99 15.00
CA LYS A 85 17.87 -4.67 14.60
C LYS A 85 16.62 -3.91 15.00
N GLN A 86 16.60 -3.29 16.18
CA GLN A 86 15.49 -2.43 16.59
C GLN A 86 15.31 -1.24 15.65
N ARG A 87 16.40 -0.62 15.19
CA ARG A 87 16.35 0.48 14.21
C ARG A 87 15.86 0.02 12.85
N GLU A 88 16.29 -1.15 12.38
CA GLU A 88 15.79 -1.76 11.14
C GLU A 88 14.28 -2.02 11.21
N ILE A 89 13.79 -2.59 12.32
CA ILE A 89 12.35 -2.81 12.54
C ILE A 89 11.59 -1.48 12.52
N ALA A 90 12.10 -0.46 13.23
CA ALA A 90 11.47 0.85 13.29
C ALA A 90 11.35 1.50 11.91
N ALA A 91 12.39 1.38 11.07
CA ALA A 91 12.38 1.86 9.69
C ALA A 91 11.33 1.12 8.85
N ILE A 92 11.29 -0.22 8.90
CA ILE A 92 10.30 -1.03 8.15
C ILE A 92 8.87 -0.62 8.51
N VAL A 93 8.59 -0.42 9.81
CA VAL A 93 7.26 -0.02 10.29
C VAL A 93 6.93 1.41 9.88
N ALA A 94 7.89 2.32 9.91
CA ALA A 94 7.69 3.70 9.45
C ALA A 94 7.36 3.75 7.95
N ASP A 95 8.12 3.04 7.12
CA ASP A 95 7.90 2.95 5.67
C ASP A 95 6.50 2.39 5.37
N ALA A 96 6.11 1.32 6.06
CA ALA A 96 4.78 0.70 5.90
C ALA A 96 3.64 1.67 6.27
N ARG A 97 3.83 2.49 7.31
CA ARG A 97 2.85 3.51 7.73
C ARG A 97 2.74 4.64 6.72
N GLU A 98 3.87 5.18 6.27
CA GLU A 98 3.90 6.24 5.25
C GLU A 98 3.16 5.79 3.98
N PHE A 99 3.47 4.58 3.54
CA PHE A 99 2.85 3.98 2.38
C PHE A 99 1.33 3.75 2.57
N ALA A 100 0.89 3.30 3.75
CA ALA A 100 -0.53 3.20 4.07
C ALA A 100 -1.25 4.56 4.06
N HIS A 101 -0.62 5.62 4.59
CA HIS A 101 -1.15 6.97 4.56
C HIS A 101 -1.29 7.51 3.12
N ALA A 102 -0.28 7.28 2.27
CA ALA A 102 -0.32 7.67 0.87
C ALA A 102 -1.50 7.01 0.13
N ASN A 103 -1.70 5.70 0.33
CA ASN A 103 -2.83 4.98 -0.28
C ASN A 103 -4.18 5.45 0.26
N SER A 104 -4.30 5.74 1.56
CA SER A 104 -5.53 6.30 2.12
C SER A 104 -5.93 7.60 1.43
N GLY A 105 -4.96 8.47 1.09
CA GLY A 105 -5.23 9.70 0.34
C GLY A 105 -5.71 9.44 -1.09
N VAL A 106 -5.24 8.37 -1.74
CA VAL A 106 -5.72 7.96 -3.07
C VAL A 106 -7.15 7.41 -2.98
N LEU A 107 -7.41 6.53 -2.01
CA LEU A 107 -8.73 5.94 -1.79
C LEU A 107 -9.79 7.00 -1.45
N GLU A 108 -9.42 8.03 -0.69
CA GLU A 108 -10.30 9.15 -0.39
C GLU A 108 -10.69 9.93 -1.65
N ARG A 109 -9.73 10.19 -2.55
CA ARG A 109 -10.02 10.84 -3.84
C ARG A 109 -10.92 9.97 -4.72
N LEU A 110 -10.70 8.66 -4.75
CA LEU A 110 -11.56 7.72 -5.49
C LEU A 110 -12.98 7.71 -4.92
N ARG A 111 -13.13 7.73 -3.59
CA ARG A 111 -14.43 7.82 -2.91
C ARG A 111 -15.22 9.04 -3.37
N THR A 112 -14.57 10.21 -3.46
CA THR A 112 -15.21 11.42 -3.99
C THR A 112 -15.67 11.24 -5.44
N ARG A 113 -14.85 10.60 -6.28
CA ARG A 113 -15.18 10.35 -7.70
C ARG A 113 -16.37 9.40 -7.88
N TYR A 114 -16.54 8.41 -7.01
CA TYR A 114 -17.73 7.56 -7.02
C TYR A 114 -18.98 8.27 -6.47
N ALA A 115 -18.81 9.31 -5.65
CA ALA A 115 -19.91 10.07 -5.05
C ALA A 115 -20.42 11.21 -5.95
N GLU A 116 -19.74 11.55 -7.05
CA GLU A 116 -20.18 12.59 -7.99
C GLU A 116 -21.51 12.16 -8.68
N PRO A 117 -22.60 12.93 -8.49
CA PRO A 117 -23.90 12.56 -9.02
C PRO A 117 -23.96 12.72 -10.55
N VAL A 118 -24.74 11.85 -11.19
CA VAL A 118 -25.01 11.86 -12.62
C VAL A 118 -25.79 13.13 -12.96
N SER A 119 -25.13 14.14 -13.51
CA SER A 119 -25.77 15.37 -14.01
C SER A 119 -25.71 15.44 -15.53
#